data_AF-A0A3M1NLB9-F1
#
_entry.id   AF-A0A3M1NLB9-F1
#
_cell.length_a   1.000
_cell.length_b   1.000
_cell.length_c   1.000
_cell.angle_alpha   90.00
_cell.angle_beta   90.00
_cell.angle_gamma   90.00
#
_symmetry.space_group_name_H-M   'P 1'
#
loop_
_entity.id
_entity.type
_entity.pdbx_description
1 polymer ?
#
loop_
_entity_poly.entity_id
_entity_poly.type
_entity_poly.pdbx_seq_one_letter_code
_entity_poly.pdbx_strand_id
1 'polypeptide(L)'
;MNIKLLFFVILIFSIELVLVSNISNAQFWVTGNVTNASDGESANGYSVVLWAEDSGRSDNLTDVIGPTGGCGADNCYMIDCDLLSSPCTQGDNIFVEVIENASNYTSETTNKTISSTDWSNGFMEMDNLQLIHDTPPNITIIFPPNASTQYGTIMINVSVINTSFQTANVSYAINNGTHNLTKDGNPGWSPIYNSSATYYNDTLDTTVFGDGTYVLYVKANNTKGKENVSSVNFTIIYIDLFINSGNITFSNSTPAESTQISINATVFNFGDSNATDVIVQFFENNYTLGNQIGDNVTINVSGNSNTTTGVNWTVQMGTHNFFVVIDPNISLNGSINETNESNNVANNSINVSSWHIFYGNITGNLSLMDANNYSLLAWSVSNTSGSNVFVADYDSSIDFTSLLALGMNISGNYRSNDFEELDVVLNTTNYPDSINSTYTSGGAPKNNMSIIIFGVNITNIPWVNSTNSTNFKTGILWDYSDDNGDGEFDQTDSEDVLFVTQANYLIPGKYGTYDYEIRVPANLRRQHLTDTSSVSFYAEIK
;
A
#
# COMPACT_ATOMS: atom_id res chain seq x y z
N MET A 1 -88.74 50.09 -34.82
CA MET A 1 -89.58 50.26 -36.03
C MET A 1 -89.49 48.96 -36.83
N ASN A 2 -90.38 48.02 -36.48
CA ASN A 2 -91.48 47.50 -37.30
C ASN A 2 -91.03 46.53 -38.41
N ILE A 3 -91.21 45.21 -38.20
CA ILE A 3 -92.39 44.39 -38.62
C ILE A 3 -92.19 43.92 -40.09
N LYS A 4 -92.07 42.61 -40.42
CA LYS A 4 -93.14 41.58 -40.49
C LYS A 4 -92.46 40.20 -40.78
N LEU A 5 -92.69 39.06 -40.09
CA LEU A 5 -93.90 38.20 -40.02
C LEU A 5 -94.32 37.68 -41.44
N LEU A 6 -94.68 36.42 -41.75
CA LEU A 6 -95.04 35.16 -41.05
C LEU A 6 -95.45 34.16 -42.17
N PHE A 7 -95.27 32.82 -42.07
CA PHE A 7 -96.28 31.75 -41.82
C PHE A 7 -95.86 30.50 -42.65
N PHE A 8 -95.91 29.22 -42.25
CA PHE A 8 -96.95 28.36 -41.65
C PHE A 8 -96.25 27.02 -41.21
N VAL A 9 -96.23 26.51 -39.95
CA VAL A 9 -97.27 25.77 -39.16
C VAL A 9 -97.66 24.40 -39.81
N ILE A 10 -97.72 23.19 -39.21
CA ILE A 10 -97.38 22.54 -37.91
C ILE A 10 -97.99 21.08 -37.94
N LEU A 11 -97.40 20.10 -37.19
CA LEU A 11 -98.04 18.91 -36.52
C LEU A 11 -98.75 17.79 -37.35
N ILE A 12 -98.87 16.49 -36.98
CA ILE A 12 -98.52 15.55 -35.85
C ILE A 12 -98.84 14.12 -36.39
N PHE A 13 -97.97 13.10 -36.31
CA PHE A 13 -97.75 12.07 -35.26
C PHE A 13 -98.78 10.90 -35.16
N SER A 14 -98.29 9.65 -35.37
CA SER A 14 -98.47 8.41 -34.57
C SER A 14 -98.20 7.14 -35.44
N ILE A 15 -97.04 6.44 -35.34
CA ILE A 15 -96.71 5.24 -34.50
C ILE A 15 -97.45 3.97 -35.00
N GLU A 16 -96.84 2.85 -35.44
CA GLU A 16 -95.84 1.92 -34.83
C GLU A 16 -94.88 1.32 -35.90
N LEU A 17 -93.56 1.26 -35.68
CA LEU A 17 -92.77 0.18 -35.05
C LEU A 17 -92.72 -1.17 -35.81
N VAL A 18 -91.79 -1.26 -36.77
CA VAL A 18 -91.12 -2.53 -37.13
C VAL A 18 -89.60 -2.29 -37.07
N LEU A 19 -88.96 -3.10 -36.24
CA LEU A 19 -87.55 -3.13 -35.90
C LEU A 19 -86.65 -3.28 -37.14
N VAL A 20 -85.84 -2.26 -37.41
CA VAL A 20 -84.50 -2.42 -37.99
C VAL A 20 -83.58 -1.53 -37.16
N SER A 21 -82.96 -2.12 -36.14
CA SER A 21 -81.84 -1.53 -35.43
C SER A 21 -80.62 -1.54 -36.35
N ASN A 22 -80.54 -0.57 -37.26
CA ASN A 22 -79.26 -0.12 -37.78
C ASN A 22 -78.83 1.03 -36.88
N ILE A 23 -78.14 0.68 -35.81
CA ILE A 23 -77.32 1.65 -35.09
C ILE A 23 -76.23 2.02 -36.09
N SER A 24 -76.38 3.15 -36.78
CA SER A 24 -75.21 3.74 -37.42
C SER A 24 -74.30 4.15 -36.27
N ASN A 25 -73.17 3.46 -36.10
CA ASN A 25 -72.12 3.97 -35.23
C ASN A 25 -71.80 5.38 -35.74
N ALA A 26 -72.02 6.38 -34.89
CA ALA A 26 -71.66 7.75 -35.21
C ALA A 26 -70.13 7.80 -35.24
N GLN A 27 -69.54 8.14 -36.39
CA GLN A 27 -68.08 8.22 -36.56
C GLN A 27 -67.50 9.23 -35.58
N PHE A 28 -66.46 8.82 -34.83
CA PHE A 28 -65.76 9.69 -33.90
C PHE A 28 -64.39 10.14 -34.44
N TRP A 29 -64.27 11.44 -34.74
CA TRP A 29 -63.06 12.00 -35.36
C TRP A 29 -62.11 12.63 -34.33
N VAL A 30 -60.82 12.36 -34.46
CA VAL A 30 -59.78 13.05 -33.70
C VAL A 30 -58.99 13.93 -34.66
N THR A 31 -58.95 15.24 -34.35
CA THR A 31 -58.25 16.24 -35.16
C THR A 31 -57.29 17.05 -34.30
N GLY A 32 -56.31 17.70 -34.93
CA GLY A 32 -55.36 18.58 -34.26
C GLY A 32 -54.46 19.29 -35.26
N ASN A 33 -53.69 20.25 -34.76
CA ASN A 33 -52.71 20.99 -35.57
C ASN A 33 -51.27 20.62 -35.20
N VAL A 34 -50.38 20.72 -36.18
CA VAL A 34 -48.94 20.51 -36.03
C VAL A 34 -48.20 21.77 -36.47
N THR A 35 -47.52 22.42 -35.54
CA THR A 35 -46.69 23.58 -35.85
C THR A 35 -45.40 23.16 -36.55
N ASN A 36 -44.96 23.97 -37.51
CA ASN A 36 -43.69 23.78 -38.23
C ASN A 36 -42.51 23.76 -37.25
N ALA A 37 -41.41 23.13 -37.66
CA ALA A 37 -40.21 23.10 -36.85
C ALA A 37 -39.58 24.49 -36.74
N SER A 38 -38.84 24.71 -35.65
CA SER A 38 -38.21 25.99 -35.34
C SER A 38 -37.13 26.41 -36.34
N ASP A 39 -36.58 25.45 -37.09
CA ASP A 39 -35.63 25.67 -38.19
C ASP A 39 -36.31 25.98 -39.54
N GLY A 40 -37.65 25.99 -39.58
CA GLY A 40 -38.45 26.35 -40.74
C GLY A 40 -38.99 25.17 -41.55
N GLU A 41 -38.70 23.93 -41.16
CA GLU A 41 -39.25 22.73 -41.82
C GLU A 41 -40.79 22.68 -41.65
N SER A 42 -41.49 22.47 -42.76
CA SER A 42 -42.96 22.42 -42.79
C SER A 42 -43.48 21.09 -42.22
N ALA A 43 -44.54 21.12 -41.41
CA ALA A 43 -45.20 19.90 -40.92
C ALA A 43 -46.02 19.18 -41.99
N ASN A 44 -46.46 19.87 -43.05
CA ASN A 44 -47.16 19.25 -44.17
C ASN A 44 -46.37 18.10 -44.80
N GLY A 45 -47.04 16.98 -45.09
CA GLY A 45 -46.45 15.79 -45.73
C GLY A 45 -45.86 14.76 -44.75
N TYR A 46 -45.73 15.10 -43.47
CA TYR A 46 -45.38 14.15 -42.41
C TYR A 46 -46.60 13.32 -42.00
N SER A 47 -46.39 12.16 -41.38
CA SER A 47 -47.47 11.30 -40.90
C SER A 47 -47.63 11.44 -39.39
N VAL A 48 -48.87 11.58 -38.92
CA VAL A 48 -49.21 11.46 -37.49
C VAL A 48 -49.73 10.05 -37.22
N VAL A 49 -49.46 9.52 -36.02
CA VAL A 49 -50.03 8.27 -35.53
C VAL A 49 -50.89 8.52 -34.31
N LEU A 50 -52.01 7.82 -34.24
CA LEU A 50 -52.97 7.84 -33.13
C LEU A 50 -53.14 6.44 -32.56
N TRP A 51 -53.22 6.33 -31.23
CA TRP A 51 -53.59 5.10 -30.53
C TRP A 51 -54.31 5.40 -29.20
N ALA A 52 -55.06 4.43 -28.69
CA ALA A 52 -55.70 4.51 -27.38
C ALA A 52 -54.85 3.79 -26.30
N GLU A 53 -54.93 4.25 -25.05
CA GLU A 53 -54.13 3.69 -23.94
C GLU A 53 -54.32 2.18 -23.76
N ASP A 54 -55.58 1.73 -23.76
CA ASP A 54 -55.96 0.35 -23.43
C ASP A 54 -55.51 -0.68 -24.48
N SER A 55 -55.34 -0.25 -25.74
CA SER A 55 -54.88 -1.10 -26.84
C SER A 55 -53.38 -0.95 -27.15
N GLY A 56 -52.76 0.13 -26.64
CA GLY A 56 -51.37 0.47 -26.88
C GLY A 56 -51.08 0.80 -28.34
N ARG A 57 -49.84 1.22 -28.63
CA ARG A 57 -49.44 1.67 -29.98
C ARG A 57 -49.47 0.58 -31.07
N SER A 58 -49.70 -0.69 -30.71
CA SER A 58 -49.87 -1.79 -31.67
C SER A 58 -51.20 -1.74 -32.43
N ASP A 59 -52.23 -1.12 -31.84
CA ASP A 59 -53.48 -0.78 -32.52
C ASP A 59 -53.45 0.73 -32.78
N ASN A 60 -53.13 1.10 -34.01
CA ASN A 60 -52.93 2.50 -34.36
C ASN A 60 -53.55 2.84 -35.71
N LEU A 61 -53.78 4.13 -35.90
CA LEU A 61 -54.18 4.74 -37.16
C LEU A 61 -53.21 5.84 -37.52
N THR A 62 -53.12 6.15 -38.80
CA THR A 62 -52.24 7.22 -39.30
C THR A 62 -52.99 8.13 -40.26
N ASP A 63 -52.56 9.39 -40.31
CA ASP A 63 -52.97 10.37 -41.31
C ASP A 63 -51.75 11.17 -41.78
N VAL A 64 -51.83 11.75 -42.97
CA VAL A 64 -50.82 12.69 -43.49
C VAL A 64 -51.20 14.09 -43.03
N ILE A 65 -50.26 14.84 -42.48
CA ILE A 65 -50.48 16.22 -42.05
C ILE A 65 -50.56 17.10 -43.30
N GLY A 66 -51.56 17.99 -43.37
CA GLY A 66 -51.64 19.01 -44.42
C GLY A 66 -52.73 18.78 -45.49
N PRO A 67 -52.67 19.52 -46.62
CA PRO A 67 -53.73 19.55 -47.64
C PRO A 67 -54.02 18.20 -48.34
N THR A 68 -53.07 17.26 -48.27
CA THR A 68 -53.21 15.91 -48.84
C THR A 68 -53.74 14.88 -47.84
N GLY A 69 -53.95 15.28 -46.59
CA GLY A 69 -54.44 14.44 -45.50
C GLY A 69 -55.95 14.50 -45.26
N GLY A 70 -56.38 13.87 -44.18
CA GLY A 70 -57.79 13.79 -43.79
C GLY A 70 -58.47 15.14 -43.53
N CYS A 71 -57.74 16.13 -43.00
CA CYS A 71 -58.29 17.45 -42.71
C CYS A 71 -58.37 18.40 -43.93
N GLY A 72 -57.56 18.17 -44.96
CA GLY A 72 -57.56 18.95 -46.21
C GLY A 72 -57.07 20.41 -46.11
N ALA A 73 -56.40 20.81 -45.02
CA ALA A 73 -55.82 22.15 -44.83
C ALA A 73 -54.38 22.07 -44.31
N ASP A 74 -53.64 23.17 -44.37
CA ASP A 74 -52.24 23.21 -43.89
C ASP A 74 -52.14 22.90 -42.39
N ASN A 75 -51.11 22.13 -42.03
CA ASN A 75 -50.70 21.89 -40.65
C ASN A 75 -51.76 21.26 -39.73
N CYS A 76 -52.71 20.51 -40.29
CA CYS A 76 -53.68 19.74 -39.51
C CYS A 76 -53.69 18.26 -39.88
N TYR A 77 -54.34 17.45 -39.05
CA TYR A 77 -54.67 16.06 -39.32
C TYR A 77 -56.09 15.74 -38.85
N MET A 78 -56.68 14.67 -39.38
CA MET A 78 -58.00 14.19 -38.95
C MET A 78 -58.11 12.67 -39.14
N ILE A 79 -58.29 11.94 -38.04
CA ILE A 79 -58.31 10.46 -37.99
C ILE A 79 -59.67 9.98 -37.47
N ASP A 80 -60.28 9.01 -38.15
CA ASP A 80 -61.50 8.33 -37.68
C ASP A 80 -61.11 7.28 -36.62
N CYS A 81 -61.29 7.61 -35.34
CA CYS A 81 -60.85 6.80 -34.21
C CYS A 81 -61.60 5.46 -34.12
N ASP A 82 -62.79 5.37 -34.73
CA ASP A 82 -63.60 4.14 -34.76
C ASP A 82 -63.03 3.05 -35.67
N LEU A 83 -62.01 3.38 -36.49
CA LEU A 83 -61.31 2.42 -37.34
C LEU A 83 -60.20 1.66 -36.61
N LEU A 84 -59.94 1.98 -35.34
CA LEU A 84 -59.08 1.15 -34.49
C LEU A 84 -59.70 -0.25 -34.32
N SER A 85 -58.84 -1.24 -34.10
CA SER A 85 -59.29 -2.62 -33.82
C SER A 85 -60.12 -2.67 -32.54
N SER A 86 -59.79 -1.82 -31.57
CA SER A 86 -60.63 -1.43 -30.44
C SER A 86 -61.15 0.00 -30.67
N PRO A 87 -62.40 0.18 -31.16
CA PRO A 87 -62.96 1.51 -31.41
C PRO A 87 -62.96 2.38 -30.15
N CYS A 88 -62.72 3.66 -30.34
CA CYS A 88 -62.63 4.63 -29.25
C CYS A 88 -63.97 4.78 -28.52
N THR A 89 -63.94 4.91 -27.20
CA THR A 89 -65.12 5.13 -26.36
C THR A 89 -64.96 6.36 -25.46
N GLN A 90 -66.08 6.88 -24.96
CA GLN A 90 -66.06 7.97 -24.00
C GLN A 90 -65.24 7.59 -22.76
N GLY A 91 -64.22 8.38 -22.44
CA GLY A 91 -63.31 8.14 -21.32
C GLY A 91 -61.96 7.55 -21.73
N ASP A 92 -61.79 7.12 -22.98
CA ASP A 92 -60.50 6.64 -23.47
C ASP A 92 -59.49 7.79 -23.52
N ASN A 93 -58.24 7.47 -23.20
CA ASN A 93 -57.13 8.39 -23.33
C ASN A 93 -56.45 8.17 -24.69
N ILE A 94 -56.52 9.18 -25.54
CA ILE A 94 -56.03 9.14 -26.92
C ILE A 94 -54.67 9.80 -26.98
N PHE A 95 -53.71 9.12 -27.60
CA PHE A 95 -52.34 9.59 -27.79
C PHE A 95 -52.10 9.89 -29.26
N VAL A 96 -51.34 10.96 -29.52
CA VAL A 96 -50.90 11.32 -30.87
C VAL A 96 -49.44 11.76 -30.88
N GLU A 97 -48.73 11.40 -31.95
CA GLU A 97 -47.33 11.73 -32.17
C GLU A 97 -47.05 11.81 -33.67
N VAL A 98 -46.18 12.70 -34.12
CA VAL A 98 -45.65 12.66 -35.49
C VAL A 98 -44.71 11.45 -35.61
N ILE A 99 -44.89 10.62 -36.63
CA ILE A 99 -44.01 9.49 -36.92
C ILE A 99 -42.67 10.03 -37.42
N GLU A 100 -41.58 9.61 -36.80
CA GLU A 100 -40.24 9.97 -37.26
C GLU A 100 -39.99 9.49 -38.69
N ASN A 101 -39.57 10.40 -39.57
CA ASN A 101 -39.20 10.10 -40.95
C ASN A 101 -37.68 10.00 -41.15
N ALA A 102 -37.24 9.76 -42.39
CA ALA A 102 -35.81 9.69 -42.74
C ALA A 102 -35.02 10.99 -42.51
N SER A 103 -35.71 12.12 -42.32
CA SER A 103 -35.13 13.42 -42.00
C SER A 103 -35.03 13.68 -40.49
N ASN A 104 -35.37 12.70 -39.64
CA ASN A 104 -35.37 12.76 -38.17
C ASN A 104 -36.26 13.86 -37.57
N TYR A 105 -37.38 14.21 -38.20
CA TYR A 105 -38.36 15.09 -37.53
C TYR A 105 -39.48 14.27 -36.92
N THR A 106 -39.84 14.61 -35.69
CA THR A 106 -40.90 13.98 -34.90
C THR A 106 -41.53 15.02 -33.96
N SER A 107 -42.37 14.61 -33.02
CA SER A 107 -42.94 15.48 -31.99
C SER A 107 -42.86 14.83 -30.61
N GLU A 108 -43.11 15.62 -29.56
CA GLU A 108 -43.51 15.04 -28.29
C GLU A 108 -44.85 14.30 -28.44
N THR A 109 -45.04 13.27 -27.62
CA THR A 109 -46.33 12.58 -27.55
C THR A 109 -47.28 13.42 -26.70
N THR A 110 -48.43 13.78 -27.25
CA THR A 110 -49.52 14.41 -26.49
C THR A 110 -50.66 13.43 -26.31
N ASN A 111 -51.42 13.62 -25.24
CA ASN A 111 -52.59 12.80 -24.96
C ASN A 111 -53.77 13.64 -24.44
N LYS A 112 -54.98 13.13 -24.67
CA LYS A 112 -56.22 13.75 -24.21
C LYS A 112 -57.30 12.70 -24.02
N THR A 113 -58.04 12.81 -22.91
CA THR A 113 -59.16 11.93 -22.59
C THR A 113 -60.45 12.38 -23.28
N ILE A 114 -61.20 11.44 -23.87
CA ILE A 114 -62.49 11.70 -24.53
C ILE A 114 -63.53 12.13 -23.50
N SER A 115 -63.85 13.43 -23.48
CA SER A 115 -64.88 13.97 -22.60
C SER A 115 -66.28 13.63 -23.09
N SER A 116 -67.27 13.74 -22.20
CA SER A 116 -68.69 13.60 -22.58
C SER A 116 -69.15 14.61 -23.62
N THR A 117 -68.51 15.80 -23.65
CA THR A 117 -68.83 16.84 -24.63
C THR A 117 -68.25 16.50 -26.00
N ASP A 118 -66.99 16.05 -26.05
CA ASP A 118 -66.36 15.59 -27.30
C ASP A 118 -67.18 14.45 -27.89
N TRP A 119 -67.51 13.44 -27.07
CA TRP A 119 -68.34 12.29 -27.46
C TRP A 119 -69.69 12.70 -28.04
N SER A 120 -70.36 13.69 -27.43
CA SER A 120 -71.64 14.20 -27.94
C SER A 120 -71.51 15.00 -29.25
N ASN A 121 -70.36 15.62 -29.49
CA ASN A 121 -70.07 16.40 -30.70
C ASN A 121 -69.59 15.52 -31.87
N GLY A 122 -69.19 14.27 -31.61
CA GLY A 122 -68.66 13.34 -32.61
C GLY A 122 -67.22 13.63 -33.03
N PHE A 123 -66.52 14.52 -32.34
CA PHE A 123 -65.09 14.75 -32.56
C PHE A 123 -64.38 15.29 -31.31
N MET A 124 -63.05 15.13 -31.29
CA MET A 124 -62.13 15.72 -30.33
C MET A 124 -61.02 16.50 -31.05
N GLU A 125 -60.70 17.68 -30.52
CA GLU A 125 -59.49 18.44 -30.89
C GLU A 125 -58.36 18.16 -29.89
N MET A 126 -57.20 17.74 -30.37
CA MET A 126 -55.98 17.51 -29.60
C MET A 126 -55.20 18.81 -29.40
N ASP A 127 -54.34 18.84 -28.37
CA ASP A 127 -53.39 19.93 -28.19
C ASP A 127 -52.40 19.99 -29.37
N ASN A 128 -51.95 21.20 -29.71
CA ASN A 128 -51.04 21.41 -30.83
C ASN A 128 -49.73 20.63 -30.66
N LEU A 129 -49.39 19.82 -31.66
CA LEU A 129 -48.07 19.23 -31.76
C LEU A 129 -47.06 20.25 -32.28
N GLN A 130 -45.80 20.05 -31.94
CA GLN A 130 -44.67 20.79 -32.52
C GLN A 130 -43.76 19.81 -33.24
N LEU A 131 -43.46 20.11 -34.51
CA LEU A 131 -42.44 19.38 -35.26
C LEU A 131 -41.06 19.77 -34.71
N ILE A 132 -40.24 18.77 -34.39
CA ILE A 132 -38.92 18.93 -33.76
C ILE A 132 -37.94 18.06 -34.54
N HIS A 133 -36.81 18.64 -34.93
CA HIS A 133 -35.69 17.87 -35.46
C HIS A 133 -35.00 17.11 -34.33
N ASP A 134 -35.13 15.78 -34.34
CA ASP A 134 -34.57 14.88 -33.36
C ASP A 134 -33.05 14.70 -33.55
N THR A 135 -32.30 15.55 -32.86
CA THR A 135 -30.84 15.47 -32.79
C THR A 135 -30.36 14.65 -31.59
N PRO A 136 -29.26 13.89 -31.72
CA PRO A 136 -28.66 13.22 -30.58
C PRO A 136 -28.05 14.24 -29.59
N PRO A 137 -27.89 13.88 -28.30
CA PRO A 137 -27.27 14.76 -27.32
C PRO A 137 -25.83 15.16 -27.70
N ASN A 138 -25.44 16.40 -27.41
CA ASN A 138 -24.05 16.84 -27.54
C ASN A 138 -23.29 16.60 -26.23
N ILE A 139 -22.15 15.89 -26.30
CA ILE A 139 -21.39 15.45 -25.13
C ILE A 139 -20.03 16.16 -25.12
N THR A 140 -19.68 16.78 -24.00
CA THR A 140 -18.34 17.34 -23.73
C THR A 140 -17.79 16.73 -22.45
N ILE A 141 -16.68 16.00 -22.56
CA ILE A 141 -15.97 15.45 -21.40
C ILE A 141 -15.07 16.55 -20.84
N ILE A 142 -15.33 16.96 -19.59
CA ILE A 142 -14.62 18.04 -18.90
C ILE A 142 -13.45 17.47 -18.11
N PHE A 143 -13.66 16.34 -17.44
CA PHE A 143 -12.63 15.63 -16.70
C PHE A 143 -12.82 14.10 -16.81
N PRO A 144 -11.75 13.32 -17.01
CA PRO A 144 -10.36 13.74 -17.21
C PRO A 144 -10.13 14.49 -18.55
N PRO A 145 -9.19 15.45 -18.61
CA PRO A 145 -8.80 16.07 -19.86
C PRO A 145 -8.17 15.06 -20.82
N ASN A 146 -8.27 15.31 -22.12
CA ASN A 146 -7.64 14.44 -23.10
C ASN A 146 -6.10 14.42 -22.94
N ALA A 147 -5.54 13.22 -23.00
CA ALA A 147 -4.12 12.90 -22.77
C ALA A 147 -3.60 13.30 -21.37
N SER A 148 -4.46 13.33 -20.35
CA SER A 148 -4.03 13.55 -18.97
C SER A 148 -3.54 12.26 -18.32
N THR A 149 -2.72 12.42 -17.28
CA THR A 149 -2.29 11.34 -16.37
C THR A 149 -3.11 11.41 -15.09
N GLN A 150 -3.62 10.28 -14.61
CA GLN A 150 -4.54 10.18 -13.48
C GLN A 150 -4.08 9.08 -12.52
N TYR A 151 -4.39 9.26 -11.22
CA TYR A 151 -4.11 8.29 -10.17
C TYR A 151 -5.09 8.47 -9.00
N GLY A 152 -5.34 7.40 -8.26
CA GLY A 152 -6.26 7.38 -7.13
C GLY A 152 -7.72 7.64 -7.52
N THR A 153 -8.47 8.26 -6.61
CA THR A 153 -9.88 8.58 -6.86
C THR A 153 -10.03 9.89 -7.61
N ILE A 154 -10.58 9.82 -8.82
CA ILE A 154 -10.84 10.97 -9.68
C ILE A 154 -12.34 11.20 -9.89
N MET A 155 -12.70 12.41 -10.35
CA MET A 155 -14.09 12.74 -10.72
C MET A 155 -14.27 12.63 -12.23
N ILE A 156 -15.22 11.84 -12.69
CA ILE A 156 -15.70 11.93 -14.08
C ILE A 156 -16.71 13.07 -14.14
N ASN A 157 -16.46 14.07 -15.00
CA ASN A 157 -17.33 15.23 -15.17
C ASN A 157 -17.61 15.46 -16.65
N VAL A 158 -18.89 15.46 -17.00
CA VAL A 158 -19.37 15.55 -18.39
C VAL A 158 -20.47 16.60 -18.48
N SER A 159 -20.44 17.44 -19.51
CA SER A 159 -21.58 18.24 -19.94
C SER A 159 -22.32 17.54 -21.07
N VAL A 160 -23.63 17.36 -20.90
CA VAL A 160 -24.53 16.81 -21.91
C VAL A 160 -25.62 17.85 -22.18
N ILE A 161 -25.66 18.35 -23.41
CA ILE A 161 -26.64 19.35 -23.85
C ILE A 161 -27.51 18.71 -24.92
N ASN A 162 -28.82 18.75 -24.73
CA ASN A 162 -29.77 18.34 -25.74
C ASN A 162 -30.81 19.43 -25.96
N THR A 163 -30.98 19.85 -27.22
CA THR A 163 -31.89 20.93 -27.62
C THR A 163 -33.18 20.43 -28.26
N SER A 164 -33.26 19.14 -28.64
CA SER A 164 -34.46 18.55 -29.27
C SER A 164 -35.38 17.91 -28.24
N PHE A 165 -34.86 16.92 -27.51
CA PHE A 165 -35.60 16.11 -26.54
C PHE A 165 -34.84 15.98 -25.22
N GLN A 166 -35.51 15.56 -24.14
CA GLN A 166 -34.84 15.36 -22.85
C GLN A 166 -33.78 14.25 -22.93
N THR A 167 -32.70 14.39 -22.17
CA THR A 167 -31.69 13.33 -22.02
C THR A 167 -32.26 12.20 -21.18
N ALA A 168 -32.28 10.97 -21.71
CA ALA A 168 -32.84 9.79 -21.05
C ALA A 168 -31.79 9.05 -20.21
N ASN A 169 -30.62 8.74 -20.77
CA ASN A 169 -29.51 8.13 -20.05
C ASN A 169 -28.18 8.77 -20.39
N VAL A 170 -27.25 8.70 -19.44
CA VAL A 170 -25.84 8.98 -19.63
C VAL A 170 -25.04 7.87 -18.95
N SER A 171 -24.06 7.33 -19.66
CA SER A 171 -23.22 6.24 -19.18
C SER A 171 -21.80 6.39 -19.70
N TYR A 172 -20.84 5.77 -19.02
CA TYR A 172 -19.45 5.76 -19.45
C TYR A 172 -18.82 4.37 -19.33
N ALA A 173 -17.73 4.17 -20.05
CA ALA A 173 -16.89 3.00 -19.92
C ALA A 173 -15.41 3.38 -20.05
N ILE A 174 -14.57 2.69 -19.28
CA ILE A 174 -13.12 2.78 -19.35
C ILE A 174 -12.65 1.66 -20.27
N ASN A 175 -12.16 2.00 -21.45
CA ASN A 175 -11.72 1.01 -22.44
C ASN A 175 -10.21 0.82 -22.38
N ASN A 176 -9.78 -0.44 -22.28
CA ASN A 176 -8.38 -0.86 -22.17
C ASN A 176 -7.77 -1.36 -23.50
N GLY A 177 -8.36 -0.98 -24.63
CA GLY A 177 -8.04 -1.47 -25.97
C GLY A 177 -8.78 -2.76 -26.37
N THR A 178 -9.24 -3.55 -25.39
CA THR A 178 -9.88 -4.86 -25.65
C THR A 178 -11.32 -4.92 -25.18
N HIS A 179 -11.63 -4.34 -24.02
CA HIS A 179 -12.94 -4.38 -23.39
C HIS A 179 -13.35 -2.99 -22.89
N ASN A 180 -14.66 -2.74 -22.89
CA ASN A 180 -15.27 -1.64 -22.14
C ASN A 180 -15.48 -2.10 -20.71
N LEU A 181 -14.89 -1.39 -19.75
CA LEU A 181 -14.99 -1.70 -18.32
C LEU A 181 -15.89 -0.67 -17.61
N THR A 182 -16.65 -1.14 -16.65
CA THR A 182 -17.32 -0.30 -15.65
C THR A 182 -16.28 0.33 -14.73
N LYS A 183 -16.70 1.30 -13.92
CA LYS A 183 -15.90 1.91 -12.86
C LYS A 183 -15.33 0.94 -11.83
N ASP A 184 -15.92 -0.26 -11.74
CA ASP A 184 -15.49 -1.34 -10.85
C ASP A 184 -14.60 -2.37 -11.57
N GLY A 185 -14.14 -2.09 -12.79
CA GLY A 185 -13.25 -2.97 -13.57
C GLY A 185 -13.93 -4.16 -14.24
N ASN A 186 -15.26 -4.27 -14.22
CA ASN A 186 -15.99 -5.37 -14.84
C ASN A 186 -16.41 -5.02 -16.28
N PRO A 187 -16.59 -5.99 -17.20
CA PRO A 187 -17.09 -5.68 -18.54
C PRO A 187 -18.45 -4.98 -18.52
N GLY A 188 -18.57 -3.79 -19.11
CA GLY A 188 -19.83 -3.05 -19.17
C GLY A 188 -19.69 -1.53 -19.24
N TRP A 189 -20.80 -0.85 -18.91
CA TRP A 189 -20.91 0.60 -18.83
C TRP A 189 -21.44 1.00 -17.45
N SER A 190 -20.89 2.04 -16.86
CA SER A 190 -21.35 2.64 -15.61
C SER A 190 -22.31 3.79 -15.89
N PRO A 191 -23.45 3.89 -15.18
CA PRO A 191 -24.32 5.06 -15.29
C PRO A 191 -23.64 6.30 -14.68
N ILE A 192 -23.86 7.47 -15.28
CA ILE A 192 -23.54 8.77 -14.67
C ILE A 192 -24.83 9.50 -14.35
N TYR A 193 -24.94 10.00 -13.13
CA TYR A 193 -26.12 10.71 -12.68
C TYR A 193 -25.95 12.22 -12.83
N ASN A 194 -27.08 12.88 -13.09
CA ASN A 194 -27.14 14.33 -13.24
C ASN A 194 -26.80 15.01 -11.89
N SER A 195 -25.81 15.91 -11.91
CA SER A 195 -25.44 16.75 -10.77
C SER A 195 -26.10 18.14 -10.85
N SER A 196 -26.36 18.63 -12.07
CA SER A 196 -27.18 19.81 -12.37
C SER A 196 -27.67 19.75 -13.83
N ALA A 197 -28.62 20.60 -14.23
CA ALA A 197 -29.37 20.51 -15.49
C ALA A 197 -28.64 19.86 -16.71
N THR A 198 -27.41 20.27 -17.00
CA THR A 198 -26.59 19.76 -18.13
C THR A 198 -25.29 19.06 -17.72
N TYR A 199 -25.02 18.87 -16.42
CA TYR A 199 -23.79 18.27 -15.91
C TYR A 199 -24.04 16.92 -15.24
N TYR A 200 -23.11 16.00 -15.46
CA TYR A 200 -23.18 14.61 -15.06
C TYR A 200 -21.86 14.22 -14.41
N ASN A 201 -21.93 13.78 -13.15
CA ASN A 201 -20.74 13.47 -12.36
C ASN A 201 -20.78 12.04 -11.80
N ASP A 202 -19.63 11.38 -11.76
CA ASP A 202 -19.40 10.15 -11.00
C ASP A 202 -17.96 10.17 -10.43
N THR A 203 -17.68 9.30 -9.48
CA THR A 203 -16.32 9.08 -8.95
C THR A 203 -15.76 7.78 -9.51
N LEU A 204 -14.51 7.82 -9.96
CA LEU A 204 -13.75 6.68 -10.46
C LEU A 204 -12.53 6.46 -9.56
N ASP A 205 -12.49 5.34 -8.87
CA ASP A 205 -11.26 4.87 -8.23
C ASP A 205 -10.39 4.24 -9.32
N THR A 206 -9.26 4.88 -9.66
CA THR A 206 -8.42 4.32 -10.71
C THR A 206 -7.74 3.04 -10.24
N THR A 207 -7.52 2.80 -8.94
CA THR A 207 -6.70 1.69 -8.41
C THR A 207 -7.18 0.29 -8.79
N VAL A 208 -8.43 0.15 -9.27
CA VAL A 208 -8.99 -1.10 -9.79
C VAL A 208 -8.54 -1.43 -11.23
N PHE A 209 -7.84 -0.50 -11.90
CA PHE A 209 -7.28 -0.66 -13.24
C PHE A 209 -5.76 -0.87 -13.17
N GLY A 210 -5.16 -1.52 -14.17
CA GLY A 210 -3.69 -1.61 -14.24
C GLY A 210 -3.06 -0.31 -14.76
N ASP A 211 -1.73 -0.21 -14.69
CA ASP A 211 -1.01 0.86 -15.39
C ASP A 211 -1.27 0.78 -16.89
N GLY A 212 -1.52 1.93 -17.52
CA GLY A 212 -1.71 1.98 -18.96
C GLY A 212 -2.50 3.16 -19.47
N THR A 213 -2.64 3.21 -20.79
CA THR A 213 -3.48 4.20 -21.47
C THR A 213 -4.87 3.62 -21.70
N TYR A 214 -5.87 4.38 -21.27
CA TYR A 214 -7.28 4.05 -21.37
C TYR A 214 -8.03 5.09 -22.21
N VAL A 215 -9.14 4.67 -22.81
CA VAL A 215 -10.09 5.55 -23.49
C VAL A 215 -11.34 5.62 -22.64
N LEU A 216 -11.69 6.81 -22.15
CA LEU A 216 -12.99 7.05 -21.53
C LEU A 216 -14.01 7.29 -22.63
N TYR A 217 -14.95 6.37 -22.80
CA TYR A 217 -16.13 6.59 -23.63
C TYR A 217 -17.28 7.11 -22.77
N VAL A 218 -17.99 8.13 -23.25
CA VAL A 218 -19.23 8.59 -22.66
C VAL A 218 -20.33 8.54 -23.71
N LYS A 219 -21.42 7.85 -23.38
CA LYS A 219 -22.59 7.67 -24.23
C LYS A 219 -23.79 8.35 -23.58
N ALA A 220 -24.54 9.13 -24.35
CA ALA A 220 -25.80 9.71 -23.92
C ALA A 220 -26.87 9.50 -24.99
N ASN A 221 -28.11 9.24 -24.56
CA ASN A 221 -29.27 9.16 -25.44
C ASN A 221 -30.41 10.06 -24.98
N ASN A 222 -31.28 10.40 -25.91
CA ASN A 222 -32.48 11.19 -25.62
C ASN A 222 -33.72 10.29 -25.45
N THR A 223 -34.85 10.87 -25.04
CA THR A 223 -36.12 10.13 -24.82
C THR A 223 -36.70 9.51 -26.09
N LYS A 224 -36.24 9.93 -27.28
CA LYS A 224 -36.60 9.34 -28.58
C LYS A 224 -35.59 8.29 -29.07
N GLY A 225 -34.52 8.04 -28.32
CA GLY A 225 -33.55 7.00 -28.58
C GLY A 225 -32.37 7.41 -29.47
N LYS A 226 -32.23 8.68 -29.87
CA LYS A 226 -31.00 9.15 -30.54
C LYS A 226 -29.84 9.17 -29.58
N GLU A 227 -28.72 8.63 -30.00
CA GLU A 227 -27.52 8.51 -29.19
C GLU A 227 -26.31 9.23 -29.79
N ASN A 228 -25.41 9.66 -28.90
CA ASN A 228 -24.09 10.13 -29.26
C ASN A 228 -23.05 9.50 -28.32
N VAL A 229 -21.80 9.42 -28.79
CA VAL A 229 -20.66 8.95 -28.01
C VAL A 229 -19.51 9.92 -28.19
N SER A 230 -18.94 10.38 -27.06
CA SER A 230 -17.68 11.13 -27.04
C SER A 230 -16.60 10.30 -26.35
N SER A 231 -15.34 10.58 -26.64
CA SER A 231 -14.23 9.96 -25.94
C SER A 231 -13.05 10.89 -25.69
N VAL A 232 -12.28 10.55 -24.66
CA VAL A 232 -10.96 11.13 -24.37
C VAL A 232 -10.01 10.02 -23.96
N ASN A 233 -8.72 10.21 -24.24
CA ASN A 233 -7.68 9.30 -23.76
C ASN A 233 -7.13 9.83 -22.43
N PHE A 234 -6.78 8.93 -21.52
CA PHE A 234 -6.06 9.28 -20.30
C PHE A 234 -5.16 8.10 -19.90
N THR A 235 -4.10 8.38 -19.16
CA THR A 235 -3.16 7.36 -18.67
C THR A 235 -3.36 7.20 -17.17
N ILE A 236 -3.47 5.96 -16.71
CA ILE A 236 -3.47 5.61 -15.30
C ILE A 236 -2.06 5.13 -14.96
N ILE A 237 -1.46 5.74 -13.93
CA ILE A 237 -0.16 5.34 -13.38
C ILE A 237 -0.24 5.24 -11.85
N TYR A 238 0.54 4.34 -11.26
CA TYR A 238 0.63 4.20 -9.79
C TYR A 238 2.01 4.47 -9.20
N ILE A 239 2.03 4.54 -7.87
CA ILE A 239 3.22 4.47 -7.02
C ILE A 239 3.16 3.11 -6.28
N ASP A 240 4.30 2.45 -6.15
CA ASP A 240 4.46 1.22 -5.35
C ASP A 240 5.85 1.22 -4.73
N LEU A 241 5.96 1.79 -3.53
CA LEU A 241 7.19 1.82 -2.76
C LEU A 241 7.46 0.43 -2.19
N PHE A 242 8.74 0.08 -2.12
CA PHE A 242 9.13 -1.25 -1.72
C PHE A 242 10.46 -1.27 -1.00
N ILE A 243 10.52 -2.07 0.05
CA ILE A 243 11.76 -2.45 0.72
C ILE A 243 11.72 -3.89 1.22
N ASN A 244 12.87 -4.55 1.15
CA ASN A 244 13.09 -5.85 1.79
C ASN A 244 14.38 -5.86 2.64
N SER A 245 14.60 -6.95 3.38
CA SER A 245 15.76 -7.10 4.26
C SER A 245 17.11 -6.95 3.52
N GLY A 246 17.19 -7.42 2.28
CA GLY A 246 18.39 -7.29 1.44
C GLY A 246 18.65 -5.87 0.94
N ASN A 247 17.68 -4.96 1.07
CA ASN A 247 17.84 -3.54 0.77
C ASN A 247 18.38 -2.73 1.95
N ILE A 248 18.43 -3.33 3.14
CA ILE A 248 19.02 -2.74 4.34
C ILE A 248 20.45 -3.25 4.47
N THR A 249 21.42 -2.36 4.39
CA THR A 249 22.85 -2.70 4.38
C THR A 249 23.62 -1.91 5.44
N PHE A 250 24.71 -2.50 5.92
CA PHE A 250 25.59 -1.89 6.92
C PHE A 250 26.94 -1.58 6.27
N SER A 251 27.54 -0.43 6.57
CA SER A 251 28.88 -0.08 6.05
C SER A 251 29.97 -1.07 6.50
N ASN A 252 29.74 -1.76 7.62
CA ASN A 252 30.57 -2.83 8.13
C ASN A 252 29.65 -3.88 8.77
N SER A 253 29.68 -5.12 8.27
CA SER A 253 28.85 -6.23 8.77
C SER A 253 29.43 -6.92 10.01
N THR A 254 30.69 -6.62 10.37
CA THR A 254 31.35 -7.11 11.59
C THR A 254 32.02 -5.94 12.30
N PRO A 255 31.25 -4.95 12.79
CA PRO A 255 31.81 -3.76 13.41
C PRO A 255 32.33 -4.07 14.81
N ALA A 256 33.32 -3.28 15.24
CA ALA A 256 33.74 -3.24 16.63
C ALA A 256 32.80 -2.33 17.42
N GLU A 257 32.57 -2.67 18.69
CA GLU A 257 31.82 -1.82 19.62
C GLU A 257 32.36 -0.38 19.64
N SER A 258 31.49 0.59 19.90
CA SER A 258 31.80 2.03 19.99
C SER A 258 32.29 2.67 18.69
N THR A 259 32.42 1.91 17.59
CA THR A 259 32.61 2.49 16.26
C THR A 259 31.29 3.02 15.71
N GLN A 260 31.36 3.91 14.73
CA GLN A 260 30.17 4.41 14.04
C GLN A 260 30.04 3.69 12.69
N ILE A 261 28.86 3.18 12.40
CA ILE A 261 28.51 2.62 11.08
C ILE A 261 27.34 3.38 10.46
N SER A 262 27.22 3.31 9.14
CA SER A 262 26.02 3.76 8.44
C SER A 262 25.09 2.58 8.17
N ILE A 263 23.81 2.75 8.49
CA ILE A 263 22.72 1.86 8.11
C ILE A 263 22.06 2.47 6.88
N ASN A 264 22.17 1.81 5.74
CA ASN A 264 21.64 2.30 4.47
C ASN A 264 20.42 1.47 4.05
N ALA A 265 19.38 2.14 3.57
CA ALA A 265 18.18 1.55 3.00
C ALA A 265 18.02 1.99 1.54
N THR A 266 17.86 1.03 0.64
CA THR A 266 17.51 1.30 -0.76
C THR A 266 16.01 1.10 -0.96
N VAL A 267 15.29 2.20 -1.14
CA VAL A 267 13.85 2.22 -1.37
C VAL A 267 13.59 2.15 -2.88
N PHE A 268 12.77 1.19 -3.30
CA PHE A 268 12.34 1.04 -4.69
C PHE A 268 10.97 1.68 -4.90
N ASN A 269 10.69 2.13 -6.12
CA ASN A 269 9.35 2.46 -6.59
C ASN A 269 9.10 1.65 -7.86
N PHE A 270 8.24 0.63 -7.76
CA PHE A 270 7.84 -0.22 -8.88
C PHE A 270 6.71 0.38 -9.72
N GLY A 271 6.06 1.44 -9.24
CA GLY A 271 5.07 2.19 -10.00
C GLY A 271 5.70 3.09 -11.06
N ASP A 272 4.90 3.47 -12.07
CA ASP A 272 5.31 4.37 -13.16
C ASP A 272 5.32 5.86 -12.74
N SER A 273 4.68 6.21 -11.62
CA SER A 273 4.60 7.58 -11.12
C SER A 273 5.76 7.90 -10.17
N ASN A 274 6.20 9.16 -10.18
CA ASN A 274 7.22 9.62 -9.24
C ASN A 274 6.63 9.81 -7.85
N ALA A 275 7.26 9.21 -6.84
CA ALA A 275 6.96 9.47 -5.44
C ALA A 275 7.83 10.62 -4.92
N THR A 276 7.20 11.65 -4.38
CA THR A 276 7.88 12.83 -3.82
C THR A 276 7.61 12.98 -2.34
N ASP A 277 8.56 13.55 -1.61
CA ASP A 277 8.47 13.77 -0.16
C ASP A 277 8.23 12.48 0.64
N VAL A 278 8.75 11.34 0.15
CA VAL A 278 8.66 10.04 0.81
C VAL A 278 9.44 10.08 2.12
N ILE A 279 8.76 9.83 3.23
CA ILE A 279 9.36 9.76 4.56
C ILE A 279 9.92 8.34 4.79
N VAL A 280 11.18 8.25 5.21
CA VAL A 280 11.84 7.01 5.61
C VAL A 280 12.29 7.12 7.06
N GLN A 281 11.96 6.12 7.87
CA GLN A 281 12.30 6.05 9.29
C GLN A 281 13.11 4.78 9.59
N PHE A 282 14.12 4.93 10.44
CA PHE A 282 14.98 3.83 10.90
C PHE A 282 14.70 3.60 12.39
N PHE A 283 14.48 2.36 12.79
CA PHE A 283 14.21 2.00 14.18
C PHE A 283 15.11 0.85 14.64
N GLU A 284 15.47 0.86 15.91
CA GLU A 284 16.17 -0.23 16.58
C GLU A 284 15.21 -1.10 17.39
N ASN A 285 15.34 -2.42 17.27
CA ASN A 285 14.62 -3.50 17.94
C ASN A 285 13.11 -3.60 17.68
N ASN A 286 12.42 -2.48 17.48
CA ASN A 286 10.97 -2.45 17.25
C ASN A 286 10.56 -1.15 16.54
N TYR A 287 9.71 -1.23 15.51
CA TYR A 287 9.26 -0.02 14.78
C TYR A 287 7.94 0.60 15.28
N THR A 288 7.19 -0.08 16.15
CA THR A 288 5.94 0.43 16.73
C THR A 288 6.13 1.05 18.11
N LEU A 289 7.10 0.54 18.88
CA LEU A 289 7.40 0.95 20.25
C LEU A 289 8.88 1.24 20.48
N GLY A 290 9.75 1.03 19.49
CA GLY A 290 11.18 1.23 19.66
C GLY A 290 11.64 2.66 19.39
N ASN A 291 12.93 2.88 19.59
CA ASN A 291 13.55 4.19 19.42
C ASN A 291 13.89 4.40 17.94
N GLN A 292 13.44 5.54 17.41
CA GLN A 292 13.88 5.98 16.09
C GLN A 292 15.37 6.37 16.15
N ILE A 293 16.13 5.91 15.16
CA ILE A 293 17.54 6.24 14.97
C ILE A 293 17.62 7.50 14.11
N GLY A 294 17.98 8.62 14.73
CA GLY A 294 17.99 9.92 14.06
C GLY A 294 16.59 10.44 13.74
N ASP A 295 16.54 11.42 12.85
CA ASP A 295 15.29 12.06 12.40
C ASP A 295 14.71 11.37 11.15
N ASN A 296 13.51 11.77 10.75
CA ASN A 296 12.91 11.35 9.48
C ASN A 296 13.81 11.77 8.31
N VAL A 297 14.00 10.86 7.35
CA VAL A 297 14.69 11.20 6.10
C VAL A 297 13.69 11.31 4.98
N THR A 298 13.68 12.46 4.28
CA THR A 298 12.80 12.69 3.13
C THR A 298 13.55 12.43 1.84
N ILE A 299 12.99 11.60 0.96
CA ILE A 299 13.55 11.26 -0.35
C ILE A 299 12.51 11.41 -1.46
N ASN A 300 12.98 11.48 -2.70
CA ASN A 300 12.14 11.37 -3.90
C ASN A 300 12.56 10.11 -4.65
N VAL A 301 11.59 9.30 -5.08
CA VAL A 301 11.85 8.06 -5.82
C VAL A 301 11.09 8.12 -7.13
N SER A 302 11.84 8.27 -8.24
CA SER A 302 11.22 8.27 -9.57
C SER A 302 10.56 6.92 -9.87
N GLY A 303 9.54 6.93 -10.72
CA GLY A 303 8.89 5.69 -11.15
C GLY A 303 9.87 4.72 -11.80
N ASN A 304 9.66 3.41 -11.60
CA ASN A 304 10.58 2.33 -11.99
C ASN A 304 12.04 2.55 -11.56
N SER A 305 12.26 3.16 -10.40
CA SER A 305 13.59 3.51 -9.92
C SER A 305 13.78 3.18 -8.45
N ASN A 306 14.95 3.51 -7.91
CA ASN A 306 15.24 3.38 -6.49
C ASN A 306 16.10 4.55 -6.00
N THR A 307 16.10 4.75 -4.69
CA THR A 307 16.94 5.75 -4.03
C THR A 307 17.43 5.20 -2.71
N THR A 308 18.73 5.39 -2.45
CA THR A 308 19.36 4.96 -1.20
C THR A 308 19.48 6.13 -0.24
N THR A 309 19.10 5.89 1.01
CA THR A 309 19.27 6.81 2.14
C THR A 309 19.82 6.07 3.34
N GLY A 310 20.24 6.76 4.40
CA GLY A 310 20.79 6.09 5.58
C GLY A 310 20.98 6.99 6.78
N VAL A 311 21.22 6.36 7.92
CA VAL A 311 21.50 7.01 9.21
C VAL A 311 22.78 6.47 9.81
N ASN A 312 23.40 7.25 10.68
CA ASN A 312 24.55 6.81 11.46
C ASN A 312 24.10 6.17 12.77
N TRP A 313 24.73 5.06 13.15
CA TRP A 313 24.47 4.36 14.41
C TRP A 313 25.79 4.03 15.11
N THR A 314 25.83 4.25 16.43
CA THR A 314 26.97 3.91 17.27
C THR A 314 26.84 2.47 17.74
N VAL A 315 27.86 1.67 17.44
CA VAL A 315 27.82 0.22 17.59
C VAL A 315 27.79 -0.18 19.05
N GLN A 316 26.78 -0.97 19.41
CA GLN A 316 26.63 -1.60 20.72
C GLN A 316 26.79 -3.12 20.58
N MET A 317 27.26 -3.79 21.64
CA MET A 317 27.37 -5.25 21.66
C MET A 317 26.01 -5.95 21.58
N GLY A 318 26.02 -7.19 21.12
CA GLY A 318 24.85 -8.03 21.01
C GLY A 318 24.17 -7.98 19.64
N THR A 319 23.00 -8.61 19.58
CA THR A 319 22.16 -8.65 18.37
C THR A 319 21.24 -7.43 18.33
N HIS A 320 21.34 -6.64 17.27
CA HIS A 320 20.47 -5.48 17.03
C HIS A 320 19.66 -5.69 15.76
N ASN A 321 18.34 -5.51 15.86
CA ASN A 321 17.43 -5.60 14.72
C ASN A 321 17.07 -4.20 14.24
N PHE A 322 17.35 -3.88 12.98
CA PHE A 322 17.02 -2.59 12.40
C PHE A 322 15.80 -2.72 11.50
N PHE A 323 14.79 -1.92 11.79
CA PHE A 323 13.60 -1.80 10.97
C PHE A 323 13.69 -0.52 10.15
N VAL A 324 13.27 -0.61 8.89
CA VAL A 324 13.07 0.55 8.02
C VAL A 324 11.61 0.60 7.64
N VAL A 325 11.00 1.76 7.85
CA VAL A 325 9.61 2.04 7.56
C VAL A 325 9.58 3.16 6.52
N ILE A 326 8.94 2.89 5.39
CA ILE A 326 8.68 3.87 4.33
C ILE A 326 7.24 4.35 4.47
N ASP A 327 7.01 5.62 4.19
CA ASP A 327 5.70 6.28 4.22
C ASP A 327 4.83 5.88 5.44
N PRO A 328 5.24 6.25 6.66
CA PRO A 328 4.62 5.78 7.89
C PRO A 328 3.14 6.19 8.02
N ASN A 329 2.41 5.50 8.92
CA ASN A 329 0.94 5.32 8.92
C ASN A 329 0.45 4.24 7.94
N ILE A 330 1.25 3.19 7.73
CA ILE A 330 0.95 2.06 6.84
C ILE A 330 -0.44 1.43 7.09
N SER A 331 -0.92 1.40 8.33
CA SER A 331 -2.28 0.90 8.65
C SER A 331 -3.41 1.81 8.17
N LEU A 332 -3.08 3.02 7.72
CA LEU A 332 -3.97 4.07 7.21
C LEU A 332 -3.58 4.50 5.77
N ASN A 333 -2.84 3.66 5.04
CA ASN A 333 -2.33 3.91 3.67
C ASN A 333 -1.34 5.08 3.57
N GLY A 334 -0.54 5.29 4.61
CA GLY A 334 0.55 6.28 4.56
C GLY A 334 0.08 7.71 4.25
N SER A 335 0.96 8.49 3.63
CA SER A 335 0.65 9.80 3.06
C SER A 335 0.57 9.77 1.53
N ILE A 336 1.15 8.74 0.92
CA ILE A 336 1.17 8.45 -0.50
C ILE A 336 0.37 7.16 -0.67
N ASN A 337 -0.72 7.22 -1.44
CA ASN A 337 -1.53 6.02 -1.66
C ASN A 337 -0.89 5.13 -2.72
N GLU A 338 -0.56 3.91 -2.34
CA GLU A 338 0.18 2.96 -3.17
C GLU A 338 -0.70 1.79 -3.64
N THR A 339 -0.19 0.97 -4.56
CA THR A 339 -0.88 -0.28 -4.96
C THR A 339 -0.76 -1.36 -3.89
N ASN A 340 0.29 -1.31 -3.07
CA ASN A 340 0.53 -2.22 -1.98
C ASN A 340 1.21 -1.47 -0.83
N GLU A 341 0.52 -1.38 0.30
CA GLU A 341 1.05 -0.73 1.51
C GLU A 341 1.85 -1.70 2.39
N SER A 342 1.73 -3.01 2.14
CA SER A 342 2.29 -4.05 3.02
C SER A 342 3.78 -4.31 2.82
N ASN A 343 4.38 -3.77 1.76
CA ASN A 343 5.80 -3.86 1.38
C ASN A 343 6.64 -2.65 1.81
N ASN A 344 6.08 -1.79 2.66
CA ASN A 344 6.74 -0.57 3.15
C ASN A 344 7.51 -0.77 4.46
N VAL A 345 7.64 -2.00 4.95
CA VAL A 345 8.43 -2.33 6.15
C VAL A 345 9.35 -3.51 5.90
N ALA A 346 10.62 -3.33 6.23
CA ALA A 346 11.58 -4.42 6.26
C ALA A 346 12.45 -4.34 7.51
N ASN A 347 13.11 -5.45 7.83
CA ASN A 347 14.13 -5.49 8.86
C ASN A 347 15.36 -6.27 8.42
N ASN A 348 16.51 -5.90 8.96
CA ASN A 348 17.75 -6.65 8.88
C ASN A 348 18.50 -6.50 10.20
N SER A 349 19.34 -7.47 10.54
CA SER A 349 20.01 -7.52 11.84
C SER A 349 21.53 -7.51 11.71
N ILE A 350 22.18 -6.98 12.73
CA ILE A 350 23.62 -7.08 12.91
C ILE A 350 23.90 -7.75 14.25
N ASN A 351 24.91 -8.62 14.27
CA ASN A 351 25.39 -9.22 15.51
C ASN A 351 26.80 -8.71 15.80
N VAL A 352 26.96 -8.07 16.94
CA VAL A 352 28.23 -7.50 17.41
C VAL A 352 28.73 -8.40 18.54
N SER A 353 29.88 -9.05 18.33
CA SER A 353 30.40 -10.01 19.29
C SER A 353 30.71 -9.34 20.63
N SER A 354 30.44 -10.06 21.72
CA SER A 354 30.86 -9.68 23.07
C SER A 354 32.34 -9.92 23.34
N TRP A 355 33.10 -10.41 22.35
CA TRP A 355 34.52 -10.72 22.45
C TRP A 355 35.40 -9.78 21.63
N HIS A 356 36.49 -9.33 22.23
CA HIS A 356 37.65 -8.78 21.53
C HIS A 356 38.72 -9.85 21.35
N ILE A 357 39.40 -9.81 20.20
CA ILE A 357 40.55 -10.69 19.94
C ILE A 357 41.81 -9.86 19.88
N PHE A 358 42.75 -10.18 20.76
CA PHE A 358 44.09 -9.60 20.76
C PHE A 358 45.08 -10.64 20.29
N TYR A 359 46.04 -10.23 19.47
CA TYR A 359 47.09 -11.09 18.97
C TYR A 359 48.36 -10.27 18.78
N GLY A 360 49.51 -10.95 18.85
CA GLY A 360 50.78 -10.27 18.71
C GLY A 360 51.98 -11.15 19.01
N ASN A 361 53.14 -10.51 18.99
CA ASN A 361 54.40 -11.16 19.32
C ASN A 361 54.77 -10.84 20.77
N ILE A 362 55.40 -11.79 21.43
CA ILE A 362 55.96 -11.62 22.75
C ILE A 362 57.46 -11.54 22.58
N THR A 363 58.06 -10.52 23.19
CA THR A 363 59.52 -10.44 23.30
C THR A 363 59.87 -10.16 24.74
N GLY A 364 60.99 -10.71 25.19
CA GLY A 364 61.39 -10.61 26.58
C GLY A 364 62.89 -10.75 26.73
N ASN A 365 63.42 -10.02 27.71
CA ASN A 365 64.75 -10.26 28.23
C ASN A 365 64.60 -10.66 29.68
N LEU A 366 65.10 -11.83 30.02
CA LEU A 366 65.24 -12.26 31.39
C LEU A 366 66.66 -11.93 31.82
N SER A 367 66.81 -11.27 32.97
CA SER A 367 68.11 -10.94 33.51
C SER A 367 68.24 -11.32 34.97
N LEU A 368 69.30 -12.04 35.29
CA LEU A 368 69.75 -12.24 36.66
C LEU A 368 70.50 -10.98 37.10
N MET A 369 70.03 -10.33 38.16
CA MET A 369 70.68 -9.15 38.72
C MET A 369 71.22 -9.43 40.13
N ASP A 370 72.24 -8.67 40.55
CA ASP A 370 72.68 -8.67 41.94
C ASP A 370 71.79 -7.78 42.84
N ALA A 371 72.12 -7.71 44.14
CA ALA A 371 71.38 -6.91 45.12
C ALA A 371 71.41 -5.39 44.85
N ASN A 372 72.24 -4.92 43.92
CA ASN A 372 72.34 -3.51 43.50
C ASN A 372 71.72 -3.28 42.11
N ASN A 373 70.94 -4.24 41.59
CA ASN A 373 70.36 -4.23 40.23
C ASN A 373 71.38 -4.24 39.09
N TYR A 374 72.62 -4.68 39.31
CA TYR A 374 73.56 -4.90 38.21
C TYR A 374 73.24 -6.24 37.54
N SER A 375 72.95 -6.20 36.23
CA SER A 375 72.72 -7.38 35.42
C SER A 375 73.97 -8.26 35.36
N LEU A 376 73.91 -9.44 35.98
CA LEU A 376 74.93 -10.48 35.97
C LEU A 376 74.86 -11.33 34.70
N LEU A 377 73.64 -11.68 34.28
CA LEU A 377 73.35 -12.41 33.06
C LEU A 377 72.06 -11.84 32.48
N ALA A 378 72.00 -11.63 31.17
CA ALA A 378 70.78 -11.29 30.46
C ALA A 378 70.65 -12.21 29.25
N TRP A 379 69.49 -12.83 29.09
CA TRP A 379 69.18 -13.64 27.92
C TRP A 379 67.90 -13.12 27.27
N SER A 380 67.97 -12.96 25.96
CA SER A 380 66.81 -12.66 25.14
C SER A 380 66.07 -13.96 24.83
N VAL A 381 64.79 -13.99 25.12
CA VAL A 381 63.92 -15.14 24.81
C VAL A 381 63.54 -15.05 23.35
N SER A 382 64.17 -15.89 22.53
CA SER A 382 63.98 -15.91 21.07
C SER A 382 62.89 -16.88 20.59
N ASN A 383 62.47 -17.81 21.45
CA ASN A 383 61.31 -18.67 21.23
C ASN A 383 60.46 -18.60 22.50
N THR A 384 59.32 -17.94 22.40
CA THR A 384 58.41 -17.69 23.52
C THR A 384 57.39 -18.81 23.72
N SER A 385 57.46 -19.91 22.96
CA SER A 385 56.51 -21.02 23.08
C SER A 385 56.42 -21.53 24.52
N GLY A 386 55.19 -21.57 25.06
CA GLY A 386 54.91 -21.97 26.44
C GLY A 386 54.90 -20.81 27.45
N SER A 387 55.34 -19.61 27.06
CA SER A 387 55.09 -18.37 27.80
C SER A 387 53.59 -18.14 27.94
N ASN A 388 53.16 -17.52 29.03
CA ASN A 388 51.75 -17.24 29.28
C ASN A 388 51.48 -15.74 29.09
N VAL A 389 50.39 -15.40 28.41
CA VAL A 389 49.85 -14.03 28.34
C VAL A 389 48.55 -13.99 29.10
N PHE A 390 48.39 -13.00 29.96
CA PHE A 390 47.21 -12.80 30.77
C PHE A 390 46.57 -11.46 30.46
N VAL A 391 45.25 -11.40 30.60
CA VAL A 391 44.46 -10.17 30.48
C VAL A 391 43.47 -10.12 31.63
N ALA A 392 43.48 -9.02 32.38
CA ALA A 392 42.53 -8.73 33.46
C ALA A 392 42.00 -7.30 33.30
N ASP A 393 40.99 -6.93 34.08
CA ASP A 393 40.60 -5.53 34.20
C ASP A 393 41.80 -4.67 34.63
N TYR A 394 41.84 -3.40 34.24
CA TYR A 394 43.00 -2.55 34.50
C TYR A 394 43.19 -2.27 35.99
N ASP A 395 42.08 -2.14 36.71
CA ASP A 395 42.00 -1.86 38.15
C ASP A 395 41.89 -3.12 39.02
N SER A 396 41.87 -4.32 38.43
CA SER A 396 42.03 -5.60 39.15
C SER A 396 43.42 -5.73 39.79
N SER A 397 43.47 -6.27 41.00
CA SER A 397 44.69 -6.46 41.80
C SER A 397 45.06 -7.94 41.88
N ILE A 398 45.67 -8.46 40.80
CA ILE A 398 45.97 -9.90 40.67
C ILE A 398 47.16 -10.36 41.54
N ASP A 399 46.92 -11.31 42.45
CA ASP A 399 47.91 -12.17 43.09
C ASP A 399 48.13 -13.46 42.29
N PHE A 400 49.19 -13.46 41.48
CA PHE A 400 49.57 -14.62 40.66
C PHE A 400 49.94 -15.88 41.46
N THR A 401 50.11 -15.80 42.78
CA THR A 401 50.34 -16.96 43.64
C THR A 401 49.06 -17.63 44.14
N SER A 402 47.93 -16.95 43.96
CA SER A 402 46.61 -17.31 44.49
C SER A 402 45.57 -17.48 43.37
N LEU A 403 45.95 -18.15 42.28
CA LEU A 403 45.06 -18.35 41.12
C LEU A 403 44.42 -19.74 41.11
N LEU A 404 43.15 -19.80 40.73
CA LEU A 404 42.39 -21.03 40.47
C LEU A 404 41.69 -20.98 39.10
N ALA A 405 41.34 -22.15 38.58
CA ALA A 405 40.51 -22.26 37.38
C ALA A 405 39.07 -21.80 37.68
N LEU A 406 38.47 -21.00 36.79
CA LEU A 406 37.04 -20.68 36.89
C LEU A 406 36.19 -21.97 36.81
N GLY A 407 35.20 -22.10 37.67
CA GLY A 407 34.42 -23.32 37.87
C GLY A 407 35.00 -24.25 38.94
N MET A 408 36.03 -23.82 39.68
CA MET A 408 36.66 -24.59 40.76
C MET A 408 36.75 -23.75 42.02
N ASN A 409 36.35 -24.34 43.15
CA ASN A 409 36.48 -23.73 44.47
C ASN A 409 37.84 -24.06 45.13
N ILE A 410 38.19 -23.37 46.23
CA ILE A 410 39.46 -23.56 46.96
C ILE A 410 39.67 -24.96 47.54
N SER A 411 38.58 -25.74 47.68
CA SER A 411 38.62 -27.14 48.10
C SER A 411 38.82 -28.13 46.94
N GLY A 412 38.93 -27.63 45.70
CA GLY A 412 39.08 -28.42 44.48
C GLY A 412 37.79 -29.07 43.98
N ASN A 413 36.62 -28.59 44.43
CA ASN A 413 35.32 -29.05 43.93
C ASN A 413 34.85 -28.19 42.76
N TYR A 414 34.16 -28.82 41.83
CA TYR A 414 33.59 -28.15 40.66
C TYR A 414 32.34 -27.34 41.03
N ARG A 415 32.20 -26.17 40.39
CA ARG A 415 31.08 -25.23 40.50
C ARG A 415 30.57 -24.86 39.11
N SER A 416 29.30 -25.13 38.89
CA SER A 416 28.68 -24.99 37.56
C SER A 416 28.09 -23.60 37.30
N ASN A 417 27.89 -22.84 38.37
CA ASN A 417 27.30 -21.50 38.38
C ASN A 417 28.32 -20.41 38.03
N ASP A 418 29.62 -20.60 38.27
CA ASP A 418 30.66 -19.57 38.09
C ASP A 418 30.63 -18.91 36.70
N PHE A 419 30.32 -19.68 35.65
CA PHE A 419 30.25 -19.16 34.29
C PHE A 419 29.02 -18.28 34.06
N GLU A 420 27.89 -18.62 34.68
CA GLU A 420 26.65 -17.82 34.64
C GLU A 420 26.78 -16.58 35.52
N GLU A 421 27.44 -16.71 36.68
CA GLU A 421 27.76 -15.59 37.57
C GLU A 421 28.72 -14.61 36.89
N LEU A 422 29.76 -15.10 36.20
CA LEU A 422 30.65 -14.22 35.45
C LEU A 422 29.92 -13.56 34.26
N ASP A 423 28.95 -14.24 33.67
CA ASP A 423 28.07 -13.63 32.67
C ASP A 423 27.23 -12.49 33.26
N VAL A 424 26.79 -12.59 34.52
CA VAL A 424 26.10 -11.50 35.23
C VAL A 424 27.07 -10.35 35.52
N VAL A 425 28.25 -10.65 36.08
CA VAL A 425 29.29 -9.67 36.41
C VAL A 425 29.70 -8.86 35.17
N LEU A 426 29.93 -9.52 34.03
CA LEU A 426 30.32 -8.87 32.78
C LEU A 426 29.12 -8.43 31.91
N ASN A 427 27.89 -8.55 32.40
CA ASN A 427 26.66 -8.20 31.68
C ASN A 427 26.58 -8.84 30.27
N THR A 428 26.90 -10.12 30.18
CA THR A 428 26.88 -10.93 28.95
C THR A 428 25.80 -12.03 28.94
N THR A 429 25.00 -12.16 30.01
CA THR A 429 23.97 -13.22 30.18
C THR A 429 23.03 -13.41 28.99
N ASN A 430 22.62 -12.32 28.33
CA ASN A 430 21.65 -12.37 27.23
C ASN A 430 22.29 -12.48 25.83
N TYR A 431 23.62 -12.57 25.76
CA TYR A 431 24.30 -12.65 24.48
C TYR A 431 24.41 -14.09 23.97
N PRO A 432 24.17 -14.35 22.68
CA PRO A 432 24.33 -15.69 22.11
C PRO A 432 25.75 -16.26 22.30
N ASP A 433 26.75 -15.38 22.36
CA ASP A 433 28.15 -15.69 22.57
C ASP A 433 28.64 -15.39 24.00
N SER A 434 27.75 -15.46 25.01
CA SER A 434 28.11 -15.30 26.43
C SER A 434 29.28 -16.22 26.86
N ILE A 435 29.86 -15.97 28.02
CA ILE A 435 30.96 -16.76 28.60
C ILE A 435 30.48 -18.18 28.85
N ASN A 436 29.32 -18.35 29.49
CA ASN A 436 28.74 -19.66 29.73
C ASN A 436 28.50 -20.40 28.40
N SER A 437 27.86 -19.74 27.42
CA SER A 437 27.60 -20.36 26.10
C SER A 437 28.88 -20.72 25.35
N THR A 438 29.94 -19.94 25.53
CA THR A 438 31.25 -20.13 24.89
C THR A 438 32.03 -21.26 25.53
N TYR A 439 32.12 -21.30 26.86
CA TYR A 439 33.02 -22.18 27.60
C TYR A 439 32.37 -23.48 28.08
N THR A 440 31.05 -23.56 28.21
CA THR A 440 30.39 -24.72 28.84
C THR A 440 29.45 -25.49 27.91
N SER A 441 29.18 -26.74 28.27
CA SER A 441 28.17 -27.60 27.65
C SER A 441 27.38 -28.29 28.75
N GLY A 442 26.18 -27.77 29.06
CA GLY A 442 25.39 -28.24 30.20
C GLY A 442 26.01 -27.88 31.54
N GLY A 443 26.55 -26.66 31.67
CA GLY A 443 27.25 -26.17 32.86
C GLY A 443 28.72 -26.54 32.90
N ALA A 444 29.09 -27.76 32.51
CA ALA A 444 30.49 -28.24 32.53
C ALA A 444 31.37 -27.60 31.45
N PRO A 445 32.66 -27.29 31.71
CA PRO A 445 33.59 -26.81 30.70
C PRO A 445 33.68 -27.76 29.50
N LYS A 446 33.67 -27.21 28.28
CA LYS A 446 33.78 -27.98 27.03
C LYS A 446 35.12 -28.73 26.93
N ASN A 447 36.18 -28.13 27.44
CA ASN A 447 37.53 -28.69 27.51
C ASN A 447 38.28 -28.03 28.66
N ASN A 448 39.27 -28.75 29.22
CA ASN A 448 40.12 -28.26 30.29
C ASN A 448 41.62 -28.38 29.93
N MET A 449 42.45 -27.58 30.60
CA MET A 449 43.91 -27.61 30.49
C MET A 449 44.58 -27.48 31.87
N SER A 450 45.82 -27.94 31.97
CA SER A 450 46.69 -27.66 33.12
C SER A 450 47.88 -26.83 32.67
N ILE A 451 48.16 -25.74 33.38
CA ILE A 451 49.23 -24.79 33.05
C ILE A 451 50.06 -24.55 34.30
N ILE A 452 51.39 -24.53 34.13
CA ILE A 452 52.31 -24.03 35.16
C ILE A 452 52.40 -22.51 35.00
N ILE A 453 52.00 -21.78 36.03
CA ILE A 453 52.05 -20.30 36.12
C ILE A 453 52.93 -19.94 37.30
N PHE A 454 54.05 -19.25 37.05
CA PHE A 454 55.05 -18.86 38.07
C PHE A 454 55.49 -20.01 38.99
N GLY A 455 55.56 -21.23 38.45
CA GLY A 455 55.93 -22.44 39.18
C GLY A 455 54.79 -23.19 39.86
N VAL A 456 53.57 -22.64 39.87
CA VAL A 456 52.36 -23.27 40.41
C VAL A 456 51.61 -24.01 39.30
N ASN A 457 51.28 -25.29 39.52
CA ASN A 457 50.52 -26.07 38.54
C ASN A 457 49.01 -25.93 38.78
N ILE A 458 48.34 -25.15 37.95
CA ILE A 458 46.89 -24.97 37.99
C ILE A 458 46.24 -25.96 37.03
N THR A 459 45.25 -26.70 37.52
CA THR A 459 44.54 -27.75 36.76
C THR A 459 43.08 -27.35 36.50
N ASN A 460 42.43 -28.05 35.56
CA ASN A 460 41.02 -27.85 35.22
C ASN A 460 40.66 -26.47 34.66
N ILE A 461 41.63 -25.73 34.10
CA ILE A 461 41.39 -24.43 33.48
C ILE A 461 40.46 -24.62 32.28
N PRO A 462 39.27 -24.00 32.22
CA PRO A 462 38.38 -24.11 31.07
C PRO A 462 39.09 -23.55 29.84
N TRP A 463 39.09 -24.28 28.71
CA TRP A 463 40.07 -24.05 27.63
C TRP A 463 39.45 -24.13 26.23
N VAL A 464 39.14 -23.00 25.60
CA VAL A 464 38.48 -22.95 24.29
C VAL A 464 39.35 -22.25 23.24
N ASN A 465 39.11 -22.52 21.96
CA ASN A 465 39.80 -21.80 20.89
C ASN A 465 39.53 -20.28 21.00
N SER A 466 40.60 -19.49 20.87
CA SER A 466 40.50 -18.02 20.88
C SER A 466 39.70 -17.52 19.67
N THR A 467 39.86 -18.18 18.53
CA THR A 467 39.09 -17.94 17.31
C THR A 467 38.71 -19.27 16.62
N ASN A 468 38.77 -19.33 15.29
CA ASN A 468 38.63 -20.56 14.50
C ASN A 468 39.95 -21.33 14.37
N SER A 469 41.07 -20.78 14.83
CA SER A 469 42.35 -21.50 14.90
C SER A 469 42.38 -22.46 16.10
N THR A 470 42.94 -23.65 15.89
CA THR A 470 43.22 -24.60 16.98
C THR A 470 44.57 -24.35 17.66
N ASN A 471 45.39 -23.47 17.09
CA ASN A 471 46.74 -23.20 17.57
C ASN A 471 46.76 -22.31 18.82
N PHE A 472 45.71 -21.51 18.99
CA PHE A 472 45.58 -20.57 20.10
C PHE A 472 44.26 -20.80 20.82
N LYS A 473 44.36 -20.91 22.14
CA LYS A 473 43.25 -21.17 23.03
C LYS A 473 43.33 -20.21 24.20
N THR A 474 42.18 -19.86 24.73
CA THR A 474 42.05 -18.99 25.91
C THR A 474 41.39 -19.77 27.03
N GLY A 475 41.93 -19.63 28.23
CA GLY A 475 41.28 -20.07 29.45
C GLY A 475 40.98 -18.95 30.43
N ILE A 476 40.27 -19.30 31.50
CA ILE A 476 39.79 -18.37 32.51
C ILE A 476 40.26 -18.83 33.88
N LEU A 477 40.82 -17.90 34.63
CA LEU A 477 41.24 -18.07 36.02
C LEU A 477 40.58 -16.97 36.87
N TRP A 478 40.51 -17.19 38.16
CA TRP A 478 40.16 -16.18 39.15
C TRP A 478 41.21 -16.14 40.25
N ASP A 479 41.38 -14.97 40.86
CA ASP A 479 42.24 -14.74 42.01
C ASP A 479 41.43 -14.92 43.30
N TYR A 480 41.80 -15.86 44.15
CA TYR A 480 41.10 -16.11 45.41
C TYR A 480 41.74 -15.38 46.60
N SER A 481 42.73 -14.50 46.39
CA SER A 481 43.47 -13.85 47.47
C SER A 481 42.64 -12.83 48.26
N ASP A 482 41.63 -12.24 47.62
CA ASP A 482 40.69 -11.27 48.20
C ASP A 482 39.28 -11.82 48.40
N ASP A 483 39.10 -13.13 48.19
CA ASP A 483 37.89 -13.87 48.58
C ASP A 483 37.63 -13.66 50.07
N ASN A 484 36.52 -12.98 50.36
CA ASN A 484 36.05 -12.69 51.70
C ASN A 484 34.84 -13.55 52.09
N GLY A 485 34.57 -14.60 51.30
CA GLY A 485 33.32 -15.33 51.24
C GLY A 485 33.50 -16.84 51.34
N ASP A 486 32.92 -17.55 50.38
CA ASP A 486 32.54 -18.95 50.44
C ASP A 486 33.54 -19.92 49.77
N GLY A 487 34.67 -19.39 49.27
CA GLY A 487 35.73 -20.19 48.67
C GLY A 487 35.53 -20.53 47.20
N GLU A 488 34.61 -19.87 46.51
CA GLU A 488 34.34 -19.99 45.07
C GLU A 488 34.23 -18.59 44.43
N PHE A 489 34.29 -18.53 43.11
CA PHE A 489 34.00 -17.26 42.43
C PHE A 489 32.49 -17.04 42.45
N ASP A 490 32.04 -15.88 42.93
CA ASP A 490 30.62 -15.55 42.90
C ASP A 490 30.34 -14.08 42.51
N GLN A 491 29.10 -13.78 42.13
CA GLN A 491 28.72 -12.45 41.63
C GLN A 491 28.61 -11.35 42.72
N THR A 492 28.75 -11.72 43.99
CA THR A 492 28.51 -10.90 45.19
C THR A 492 29.79 -10.21 45.65
N ASP A 493 30.87 -10.97 45.78
CA ASP A 493 32.24 -10.53 46.02
C ASP A 493 32.98 -10.24 44.72
N SER A 494 32.68 -10.98 43.65
CA SER A 494 33.14 -10.69 42.28
C SER A 494 34.67 -10.60 42.21
N GLU A 495 35.35 -11.66 42.65
CA GLU A 495 36.81 -11.77 42.63
C GLU A 495 37.42 -11.46 41.27
N ASP A 496 38.66 -11.01 41.28
CA ASP A 496 39.37 -10.63 40.07
C ASP A 496 39.52 -11.82 39.09
N VAL A 497 39.07 -11.62 37.85
CA VAL A 497 39.14 -12.64 36.80
C VAL A 497 40.21 -12.26 35.79
N LEU A 498 40.95 -13.27 35.34
CA LEU A 498 41.92 -13.12 34.27
C LEU A 498 41.76 -14.19 33.20
N PHE A 499 41.94 -13.76 31.96
CA PHE A 499 41.97 -14.62 30.79
C PHE A 499 43.43 -14.94 30.46
N VAL A 500 43.72 -16.20 30.14
CA VAL A 500 45.09 -16.67 29.88
C VAL A 500 45.19 -17.37 28.53
N THR A 501 46.28 -17.15 27.80
CA THR A 501 46.66 -17.94 26.63
C THR A 501 48.13 -18.35 26.70
N GLN A 502 48.47 -19.47 26.05
CA GLN A 502 49.86 -19.88 25.88
C GLN A 502 50.39 -19.42 24.53
N ALA A 503 51.58 -18.82 24.56
CA ALA A 503 52.28 -18.42 23.37
C ALA A 503 52.76 -19.65 22.58
N ASN A 504 52.70 -19.55 21.27
CA ASN A 504 53.20 -20.50 20.30
C ASN A 504 53.95 -19.74 19.21
N TYR A 505 55.26 -19.71 19.34
CA TYR A 505 56.15 -18.82 18.60
C TYR A 505 56.00 -18.95 17.08
N LEU A 506 55.67 -17.82 16.43
CA LEU A 506 55.50 -17.69 14.99
C LEU A 506 54.60 -18.77 14.35
N ILE A 507 53.45 -19.04 14.97
CA ILE A 507 52.46 -19.98 14.45
C ILE A 507 51.29 -19.25 13.76
N PRO A 508 50.70 -19.79 12.68
CA PRO A 508 49.53 -19.22 12.06
C PRO A 508 48.30 -19.19 12.99
N GLY A 509 47.69 -18.02 13.14
CA GLY A 509 46.38 -17.81 13.73
C GLY A 509 45.37 -17.27 12.71
N LYS A 510 44.24 -16.72 13.18
CA LYS A 510 43.19 -16.19 12.30
C LYS A 510 43.64 -14.98 11.48
N TYR A 511 44.49 -14.12 12.05
CA TYR A 511 44.83 -12.82 11.47
C TYR A 511 46.26 -12.75 10.90
N GLY A 512 46.98 -13.87 10.86
CA GLY A 512 48.37 -13.92 10.37
C GLY A 512 49.23 -14.90 11.15
N THR A 513 50.52 -14.59 11.25
CA THR A 513 51.50 -15.38 12.01
C THR A 513 52.03 -14.53 13.16
N TYR A 514 51.91 -15.04 14.38
CA TYR A 514 52.25 -14.33 15.61
C TYR A 514 52.46 -15.34 16.75
N ASP A 515 52.81 -14.83 17.94
CA ASP A 515 53.13 -15.68 19.10
C ASP A 515 51.92 -15.98 19.96
N TYR A 516 50.92 -15.12 20.04
CA TYR A 516 49.71 -15.38 20.82
C TYR A 516 48.45 -14.83 20.16
N GLU A 517 47.31 -15.44 20.49
CA GLU A 517 45.98 -14.92 20.20
C GLU A 517 45.06 -15.27 21.36
N ILE A 518 44.43 -14.25 21.94
CA ILE A 518 43.58 -14.37 23.12
C ILE A 518 42.22 -13.74 22.85
N ARG A 519 41.16 -14.41 23.29
CA ARG A 519 39.79 -13.85 23.32
C ARG A 519 39.54 -13.23 24.69
N VAL A 520 39.01 -12.03 24.71
CA VAL A 520 38.78 -11.28 25.94
C VAL A 520 37.36 -10.72 25.87
N PRO A 521 36.51 -10.90 26.89
CA PRO A 521 35.20 -10.26 26.90
C PRO A 521 35.38 -8.75 26.82
N ALA A 522 34.64 -8.08 25.96
CA ALA A 522 34.75 -6.63 25.80
C ALA A 522 34.39 -5.88 27.10
N ASN A 523 33.49 -6.43 27.90
CA ASN A 523 33.10 -5.92 29.22
C ASN A 523 34.06 -6.29 30.36
N LEU A 524 35.14 -7.05 30.12
CA LEU A 524 36.16 -7.30 31.16
C LEU A 524 36.73 -5.99 31.71
N ARG A 525 36.81 -4.94 30.88
CA ARG A 525 37.22 -3.57 31.24
C ARG A 525 36.31 -2.85 32.25
N ARG A 526 35.25 -3.53 32.71
CA ARG A 526 34.19 -3.02 33.59
C ARG A 526 33.85 -4.05 34.67
N GLN A 527 34.72 -5.01 34.91
CA GLN A 527 34.53 -5.94 36.01
C GLN A 527 34.48 -5.14 37.31
N HIS A 528 35.40 -4.19 37.45
CA HIS A 528 35.34 -3.12 38.44
C HIS A 528 34.92 -1.82 37.77
N LEU A 529 34.24 -0.95 38.53
CA LEU A 529 33.62 0.27 37.97
C LEU A 529 34.49 1.52 38.13
N THR A 530 35.78 1.38 38.46
CA THR A 530 36.65 2.54 38.70
C THR A 530 37.34 3.01 37.42
N ASP A 531 37.82 2.10 36.59
CA ASP A 531 38.04 2.30 35.15
C ASP A 531 36.98 1.49 34.38
N THR A 532 36.49 2.01 33.25
CA THR A 532 35.48 1.31 32.43
C THR A 532 35.90 1.14 30.96
N SER A 533 37.18 1.38 30.69
CA SER A 533 37.71 1.65 29.36
C SER A 533 38.96 0.85 28.99
N SER A 534 39.67 0.27 29.96
CA SER A 534 40.96 -0.36 29.72
C SER A 534 41.09 -1.74 30.38
N VAL A 535 42.03 -2.55 29.87
CA VAL A 535 42.42 -3.85 30.44
C VAL A 535 43.94 -3.89 30.53
N SER A 536 44.47 -4.65 31.49
CA SER A 536 45.91 -4.84 31.68
C SER A 536 46.38 -6.14 31.05
N PHE A 537 47.50 -6.08 30.31
CA PHE A 537 48.19 -7.26 29.79
C PHE A 537 49.40 -7.60 30.65
N TYR A 538 49.50 -8.87 31.06
CA TYR A 538 50.65 -9.42 31.77
C TYR A 538 51.28 -10.55 30.94
N ALA A 539 52.59 -10.78 31.13
CA ALA A 539 53.28 -11.88 30.46
C ALA A 539 54.24 -12.59 31.42
N GLU A 540 54.11 -13.91 31.50
CA GLU A 540 55.13 -14.78 32.08
C GLU A 540 55.98 -15.34 30.95
N ILE A 541 57.22 -14.84 30.85
CA ILE A 541 58.15 -15.22 29.78
C ILE A 541 58.98 -16.42 30.25
N LYS A 542 58.95 -17.50 29.47
CA LYS A 542 59.63 -18.77 29.77
C LYS A 542 60.80 -19.08 28.84
#